data_AF-A0AAD6TXT3-F1
#
_entry.id   AF-A0AAD6TXT3-F1
#
_cell.length_a   1.000
_cell.length_b   1.000
_cell.length_c   1.000
_cell.angle_alpha   90.00
_cell.angle_beta   90.00
_cell.angle_gamma   90.00
#
_symmetry.space_group_name_H-M   'P 1'
#
loop_
_entity.id
_entity.type
_entity.pdbx_description
1 polymer ?
#
loop_
_entity_poly.entity_id
_entity_poly.type
_entity_poly.pdbx_seq_one_letter_code
_entity_poly.pdbx_strand_id
1 'polypeptide(L)'
;MSAPRVLRHALKISRNRCYSISSPSCSVRLLRASKAPRVSTLTRAFSASTRSLKEKERKRPELSNATISKKLSEELKLATERKAREKKPDILSTFQAHGIWKIEESPGNGEVALTREFGKETIRVQFSLEEFQSWDHDDLAALGMDVEAESDPGAEGEWAMPNGDTMRARVYITKPTGPGALEFDINVESGGFLIDRVTYYPDSSLSREDFDRYGLYRGPEFSSLSLSVQEQFEEFLQKRGLGEGAALFLPKYAAYKKQMEYSRWLQNVKGFIDE
;
A
#
# COMPACT_ATOMS: atom_id res chain seq x y z
N MET A 1 12.79 13.06 -46.09
CA MET A 1 13.44 11.74 -46.21
C MET A 1 14.05 11.38 -44.87
N SER A 2 13.90 10.10 -44.48
CA SER A 2 14.57 9.40 -43.38
C SER A 2 14.02 9.56 -41.95
N ALA A 3 13.17 8.59 -41.59
CA ALA A 3 13.25 7.85 -40.32
C ALA A 3 13.73 6.41 -40.69
N PRO A 4 13.92 5.43 -39.76
CA PRO A 4 14.00 5.46 -38.29
C PRO A 4 15.16 4.58 -37.73
N ARG A 5 15.32 4.49 -36.40
CA ARG A 5 15.75 3.22 -35.77
C ARG A 5 15.30 3.09 -34.32
N VAL A 6 14.60 1.99 -34.06
CA VAL A 6 14.03 1.50 -32.80
C VAL A 6 15.03 0.51 -32.19
N LEU A 7 15.21 0.54 -30.87
CA LEU A 7 15.84 -0.54 -30.10
C LEU A 7 14.90 -1.02 -29.00
N ARG A 8 14.46 -2.27 -29.12
CA ARG A 8 13.72 -3.04 -28.11
C ARG A 8 14.73 -3.85 -27.30
N HIS A 9 14.60 -3.87 -25.98
CA HIS A 9 15.26 -4.87 -25.14
C HIS A 9 14.22 -5.76 -24.46
N ALA A 10 14.31 -7.06 -24.72
CA ALA A 10 13.61 -8.13 -24.02
C ALA A 10 14.68 -9.07 -23.44
N LEU A 11 14.57 -9.44 -22.16
CA LEU A 11 15.38 -10.49 -21.56
C LEU A 11 14.49 -11.56 -20.93
N LYS A 12 14.85 -12.80 -21.26
CA LYS A 12 14.10 -14.04 -21.08
C LYS A 12 14.38 -14.68 -19.71
N ILE A 13 13.34 -15.25 -19.12
CA ILE A 13 13.38 -16.08 -17.92
C ILE A 13 13.89 -17.48 -18.30
N SER A 14 14.88 -17.99 -17.56
CA SER A 14 15.43 -19.35 -17.71
C SER A 14 14.81 -20.28 -16.66
N ARG A 15 14.32 -21.44 -17.11
CA ARG A 15 13.92 -22.59 -16.28
C ARG A 15 14.76 -23.78 -16.73
N ASN A 16 15.48 -24.41 -15.81
CA ASN A 16 16.06 -25.73 -16.05
C ASN A 16 15.61 -26.70 -14.95
N ARG A 17 14.96 -27.78 -15.39
CA ARG A 17 14.64 -29.00 -14.65
C ARG A 17 14.89 -30.13 -15.65
N CYS A 18 15.75 -31.09 -15.32
CA CYS A 18 15.78 -32.42 -15.94
C CYS A 18 16.50 -33.42 -15.04
N TYR A 19 15.97 -34.65 -15.04
CA TYR A 19 16.28 -35.80 -14.20
C TYR A 19 17.27 -36.77 -14.89
N SER A 20 17.62 -37.82 -14.13
CA SER A 20 17.92 -39.21 -14.53
C SER A 20 19.41 -39.62 -14.61
N ILE A 21 19.84 -40.88 -14.46
CA ILE A 21 19.41 -42.15 -13.80
C ILE A 21 20.67 -43.07 -13.84
N SER A 22 20.84 -43.90 -12.80
CA SER A 22 21.55 -45.19 -12.66
C SER A 22 22.98 -45.50 -13.15
N SER A 23 23.66 -46.22 -12.25
CA SER A 23 24.86 -47.11 -12.29
C SER A 23 24.73 -48.32 -13.26
N PRO A 24 25.55 -49.40 -13.21
CA PRO A 24 26.83 -49.68 -12.52
C PRO A 24 27.91 -50.35 -13.43
N SER A 25 29.12 -50.61 -12.93
CA SER A 25 29.85 -51.87 -13.21
C SER A 25 31.10 -52.03 -12.33
N CYS A 26 31.40 -53.30 -12.07
CA CYS A 26 32.33 -53.87 -11.11
C CYS A 26 33.70 -54.16 -11.74
N SER A 27 34.78 -54.13 -10.96
CA SER A 27 36.01 -54.89 -11.24
C SER A 27 36.83 -55.12 -9.96
N VAL A 28 37.45 -56.28 -9.90
CA VAL A 28 37.85 -57.02 -8.69
C VAL A 28 39.39 -57.09 -8.56
N ARG A 29 39.88 -56.90 -7.32
CA ARG A 29 41.10 -57.37 -6.61
C ARG A 29 42.50 -57.23 -7.25
N LEU A 30 43.46 -56.88 -6.38
CA LEU A 30 44.54 -57.78 -5.97
C LEU A 30 45.15 -57.33 -4.62
N LEU A 31 45.42 -58.31 -3.75
CA LEU A 31 46.08 -58.14 -2.45
C LEU A 31 47.60 -58.12 -2.62
N ARG A 32 48.30 -57.28 -1.86
CA ARG A 32 49.68 -57.59 -1.45
C ARG A 32 49.98 -57.02 -0.08
N ALA A 33 50.24 -57.93 0.86
CA ALA A 33 50.71 -57.63 2.19
C ALA A 33 52.23 -57.38 2.19
N SER A 34 52.69 -56.37 2.93
CA SER A 34 54.07 -56.30 3.39
C SER A 34 54.12 -55.65 4.77
N LYS A 35 54.98 -56.22 5.61
CA LYS A 35 55.11 -56.05 7.06
C LYS A 35 55.53 -54.64 7.48
N ALA A 36 55.12 -54.28 8.70
CA ALA A 36 55.44 -53.04 9.40
C ALA A 36 56.95 -52.83 9.66
N PRO A 37 57.31 -51.59 10.00
CA PRO A 37 58.02 -51.38 11.26
C PRO A 37 57.33 -50.35 12.16
N ARG A 38 57.40 -50.61 13.46
CA ARG A 38 56.97 -49.74 14.55
C ARG A 38 57.85 -48.49 14.58
N VAL A 39 57.26 -47.32 14.46
CA VAL A 39 57.89 -46.05 14.81
C VAL A 39 57.19 -45.51 16.05
N SER A 40 57.97 -45.41 17.13
CA SER A 40 57.58 -44.78 18.38
C SER A 40 57.59 -43.26 18.20
N THR A 41 56.42 -42.66 18.02
CA THR A 41 56.28 -41.20 18.07
C THR A 41 55.82 -40.82 19.47
N LEU A 42 56.71 -40.21 20.25
CA LEU A 42 56.36 -39.50 21.47
C LEU A 42 55.54 -38.25 21.07
N THR A 43 54.22 -38.37 21.02
CA THR A 43 53.35 -37.20 20.90
C THR A 43 53.16 -36.58 22.28
N ARG A 44 53.83 -35.44 22.48
CA ARG A 44 53.62 -34.53 23.60
C ARG A 44 52.13 -34.20 23.68
N ALA A 45 51.45 -34.69 24.70
CA ALA A 45 50.05 -34.40 24.96
C ALA A 45 49.90 -32.89 25.25
N PHE A 46 49.42 -32.12 24.28
CA PHE A 46 48.85 -30.83 24.57
C PHE A 46 47.48 -31.08 25.21
N SER A 47 47.39 -30.85 26.52
CA SER A 47 46.11 -30.79 27.20
C SER A 47 45.38 -29.56 26.69
N ALA A 48 44.64 -29.70 25.59
CA ALA A 48 43.63 -28.74 25.18
C ALA A 48 42.55 -28.79 26.26
N SER A 49 42.68 -27.95 27.29
CA SER A 49 41.55 -27.61 28.13
C SER A 49 40.50 -27.03 27.19
N THR A 50 39.46 -27.81 26.88
CA THR A 50 38.19 -27.24 26.44
C THR A 50 37.69 -26.43 27.63
N ARG A 51 38.18 -25.20 27.76
CA ARG A 51 37.40 -24.16 28.39
C ARG A 51 36.16 -24.11 27.53
N SER A 52 35.12 -24.80 27.96
CA SER A 52 33.77 -24.46 27.59
C SER A 52 33.68 -22.98 27.95
N LEU A 53 33.91 -22.13 26.94
CA LEU A 53 33.20 -20.88 26.89
C LEU A 53 31.77 -21.34 27.12
N LYS A 54 31.27 -21.11 28.34
CA LYS A 54 29.90 -20.68 28.49
C LYS A 54 29.83 -19.50 27.55
N GLU A 55 29.55 -19.79 26.28
CA GLU A 55 28.84 -18.91 25.40
C GLU A 55 27.69 -18.49 26.27
N LYS A 56 27.85 -17.31 26.83
CA LYS A 56 26.82 -16.62 27.57
C LYS A 56 25.76 -16.54 26.50
N GLU A 57 24.86 -17.53 26.47
CA GLU A 57 23.69 -17.51 25.62
C GLU A 57 23.17 -16.12 25.87
N ARG A 58 23.40 -15.23 24.89
CA ARG A 58 22.81 -13.92 24.93
C ARG A 58 21.37 -14.30 24.80
N LYS A 59 20.68 -14.47 25.95
CA LYS A 59 19.27 -14.78 26.01
C LYS A 59 18.68 -13.78 25.07
N ARG A 60 18.32 -14.26 23.87
CA ARG A 60 17.63 -13.43 22.89
C ARG A 60 16.47 -12.88 23.69
N PRO A 61 16.31 -11.54 23.79
CA PRO A 61 15.34 -10.97 24.70
C PRO A 61 14.03 -11.73 24.48
N GLU A 62 13.62 -12.49 25.50
CA GLU A 62 12.42 -13.30 25.40
C GLU A 62 11.32 -12.30 25.08
N LEU A 63 10.74 -12.43 23.89
CA LEU A 63 9.66 -11.57 23.41
C LEU A 63 8.47 -11.83 24.32
N SER A 64 8.45 -11.15 25.45
CA SER A 64 7.41 -11.31 26.46
C SER A 64 6.20 -10.49 26.04
N ASN A 65 5.02 -11.11 26.06
CA ASN A 65 3.73 -10.45 25.85
C ASN A 65 3.61 -9.19 26.73
N ALA A 66 4.15 -9.22 27.96
CA ALA A 66 4.19 -8.05 28.85
C ALA A 66 4.99 -6.86 28.27
N THR A 67 6.07 -7.13 27.54
CA THR A 67 6.85 -6.08 26.86
C THR A 67 6.06 -5.47 25.70
N ILE A 68 5.36 -6.30 24.93
CA ILE A 68 4.55 -5.83 23.79
C ILE A 68 3.34 -5.04 24.31
N SER A 69 2.65 -5.55 25.32
CA SER A 69 1.52 -4.87 25.97
C SER A 69 1.91 -3.50 26.54
N LYS A 70 3.08 -3.40 27.20
CA LYS A 70 3.60 -2.13 27.69
C LYS A 70 3.80 -1.12 26.56
N LYS A 71 4.46 -1.53 25.46
CA LYS A 71 4.68 -0.66 24.30
C LYS A 71 3.36 -0.25 23.64
N LEU A 72 2.42 -1.18 23.47
CA LEU A 72 1.08 -0.87 22.95
C LEU A 72 0.32 0.11 23.84
N SER A 73 0.49 0.04 25.16
CA SER A 73 -0.11 1.00 26.09
C SER A 73 0.50 2.40 25.99
N GLU A 74 1.81 2.50 25.69
CA GLU A 74 2.50 3.77 25.44
C GLU A 74 2.00 4.37 24.12
N GLU A 75 1.96 3.58 23.05
CA GLU A 75 1.43 4.00 21.74
C GLU A 75 -0.04 4.44 21.80
N LEU A 76 -0.87 3.72 22.55
CA LEU A 76 -2.29 4.06 22.68
C LEU A 76 -2.48 5.41 23.38
N LYS A 77 -1.66 5.72 24.40
CA LYS A 77 -1.68 7.05 25.05
C LYS A 77 -1.33 8.14 24.04
N LEU A 78 -0.24 7.96 23.29
CA LEU A 78 0.17 8.92 22.25
C LEU A 78 -0.92 9.08 21.17
N ALA A 79 -1.57 8.00 20.77
CA ALA A 79 -2.67 8.05 19.80
C ALA A 79 -3.89 8.79 20.37
N THR A 80 -4.23 8.63 21.65
CA THR A 80 -5.30 9.40 22.30
C THR A 80 -4.97 10.88 22.44
N GLU A 81 -3.72 11.22 22.72
CA GLU A 81 -3.26 12.60 22.77
C GLU A 81 -3.31 13.26 21.39
N ARG A 82 -2.89 12.54 20.34
CA ARG A 82 -3.05 12.98 18.94
C ARG A 82 -4.52 13.22 18.58
N LYS A 83 -5.40 12.27 18.90
CA LYS A 83 -6.86 12.42 18.71
C LYS A 83 -7.46 13.61 19.46
N ALA A 84 -6.94 13.93 20.65
CA ALA A 84 -7.42 15.08 21.42
C ALA A 84 -6.99 16.42 20.79
N ARG A 85 -5.86 16.46 20.10
CA ARG A 85 -5.39 17.61 19.33
C ARG A 85 -6.13 17.75 18.01
N GLU A 86 -6.39 16.64 17.33
CA GLU A 86 -7.17 16.56 16.10
C GLU A 86 -8.67 16.69 16.39
N LYS A 87 -9.16 17.92 16.48
CA LYS A 87 -10.60 18.18 16.45
C LYS A 87 -11.17 17.63 15.14
N LYS A 88 -12.36 17.01 15.20
CA LYS A 88 -13.11 16.55 14.01
C LYS A 88 -13.01 17.65 12.94
N PRO A 89 -12.45 17.37 11.75
CA PRO A 89 -12.13 18.42 10.80
C PRO A 89 -13.40 19.22 10.48
N ASP A 90 -13.30 20.56 10.50
CA ASP A 90 -14.41 21.47 10.21
C ASP A 90 -15.03 21.20 8.83
N ILE A 91 -14.23 20.65 7.93
CA ILE A 91 -14.63 20.24 6.59
C ILE A 91 -15.65 19.10 6.60
N LEU A 92 -15.71 18.29 7.65
CA LEU A 92 -16.77 17.29 7.81
C LEU A 92 -18.11 17.93 8.12
N SER A 93 -18.12 18.95 8.97
CA SER A 93 -19.36 19.62 9.34
C SER A 93 -19.92 20.39 8.14
N THR A 94 -19.07 21.06 7.38
CA THR A 94 -19.47 21.78 6.16
C THR A 94 -19.93 20.82 5.05
N PHE A 95 -19.19 19.73 4.80
CA PHE A 95 -19.57 18.74 3.78
C PHE A 95 -20.86 18.00 4.14
N GLN A 96 -21.07 17.67 5.42
CA GLN A 96 -22.34 17.10 5.91
C GLN A 96 -23.47 18.13 5.87
N ALA A 97 -23.20 19.41 6.15
CA ALA A 97 -24.20 20.47 6.09
C ALA A 97 -24.72 20.72 4.67
N HIS A 98 -23.90 20.50 3.64
CA HIS A 98 -24.39 20.51 2.27
C HIS A 98 -25.43 19.41 2.02
N GLY A 99 -25.40 18.29 2.75
CA GLY A 99 -26.40 17.22 2.66
C GLY A 99 -26.44 16.50 1.30
N ILE A 100 -25.41 16.70 0.48
CA ILE A 100 -25.36 16.23 -0.91
C ILE A 100 -24.89 14.76 -0.98
N TRP A 101 -23.97 14.38 -0.09
CA TRP A 101 -23.32 13.07 -0.09
C TRP A 101 -23.67 12.32 1.18
N LYS A 102 -24.11 11.07 1.02
CA LYS A 102 -24.31 10.12 2.11
C LYS A 102 -23.03 9.34 2.33
N ILE A 103 -22.47 9.43 3.54
CA ILE A 103 -21.26 8.70 3.92
C ILE A 103 -21.67 7.34 4.49
N GLU A 104 -21.22 6.26 3.85
CA GLU A 104 -21.39 4.88 4.30
C GLU A 104 -20.05 4.38 4.84
N GLU A 105 -19.94 4.32 6.15
CA GLU A 105 -18.80 3.74 6.83
C GLU A 105 -19.18 2.73 7.90
N SER A 106 -18.33 1.73 8.08
CA SER A 106 -18.41 0.78 9.20
C SER A 106 -17.08 0.81 9.97
N PRO A 107 -17.13 0.72 11.30
CA PRO A 107 -15.92 0.75 12.10
C PRO A 107 -15.19 -0.58 11.89
N GLY A 108 -13.87 -0.54 11.69
CA GLY A 108 -13.00 -1.70 11.44
C GLY A 108 -12.88 -2.06 9.97
N ASN A 109 -13.60 -1.37 9.09
CA ASN A 109 -13.42 -1.46 7.65
C ASN A 109 -12.57 -0.27 7.17
N GLY A 110 -11.48 -0.57 6.45
CA GLY A 110 -10.62 0.42 5.82
C GLY A 110 -11.21 1.04 4.55
N GLU A 111 -12.39 0.60 4.13
CA GLU A 111 -13.08 1.13 2.96
C GLU A 111 -14.22 2.08 3.36
N VAL A 112 -14.30 3.20 2.64
CA VAL A 112 -15.38 4.19 2.79
C VAL A 112 -16.07 4.35 1.44
N ALA A 113 -17.41 4.42 1.48
CA ALA A 113 -18.21 4.77 0.31
C ALA A 113 -19.01 6.06 0.54
N LEU A 114 -18.94 6.99 -0.41
CA LEU A 114 -19.82 8.16 -0.50
C LEU A 114 -20.85 7.91 -1.60
N THR A 115 -22.13 8.00 -1.28
CA THR A 115 -23.21 7.79 -2.25
C THR A 115 -24.02 9.06 -2.44
N ARG A 116 -24.35 9.38 -3.68
CA ARG A 116 -25.18 10.50 -4.08
C ARG A 116 -26.10 10.10 -5.23
N GLU A 117 -27.28 10.69 -5.24
CA GLU A 117 -28.18 10.65 -6.39
C GLU A 117 -28.09 11.96 -7.19
N PHE A 118 -27.95 11.86 -8.51
CA PHE A 118 -27.88 12.98 -9.42
C PHE A 118 -28.86 12.78 -10.59
N GLY A 119 -30.05 13.37 -10.47
CA GLY A 119 -31.12 13.21 -11.46
C GLY A 119 -31.59 11.76 -11.57
N LYS A 120 -31.20 11.08 -12.65
CA LYS A 120 -31.46 9.64 -12.86
C LYS A 120 -30.18 8.81 -12.75
N GLU A 121 -29.11 9.30 -12.14
CA GLU A 121 -27.86 8.55 -11.99
C GLU A 121 -27.55 8.39 -10.50
N THR A 122 -27.01 7.23 -10.14
CA THR A 122 -26.44 7.00 -8.80
C THR A 122 -24.94 7.04 -8.91
N ILE A 123 -24.32 7.84 -8.05
CA ILE A 123 -22.88 8.08 -8.01
C ILE A 123 -22.37 7.54 -6.69
N ARG A 124 -21.39 6.65 -6.76
CA ARG A 124 -20.74 6.06 -5.59
C ARG A 124 -19.24 6.27 -5.71
N VAL A 125 -18.67 7.03 -4.79
CA VAL A 125 -17.22 7.21 -4.65
C VAL A 125 -16.74 6.24 -3.58
N GLN A 126 -15.72 5.47 -3.87
CA GLN A 126 -15.18 4.46 -2.97
C GLN A 126 -13.66 4.65 -2.88
N PHE A 127 -13.13 4.70 -1.68
CA PHE A 127 -11.70 4.85 -1.44
C PHE A 127 -11.27 4.02 -0.23
N SER A 128 -10.00 3.62 -0.23
CA SER A 128 -9.37 2.82 0.81
C SER A 128 -8.39 3.66 1.60
N LEU A 129 -8.40 3.50 2.93
CA LEU A 129 -7.44 4.14 3.83
C LEU A 129 -6.00 3.65 3.64
N GLU A 130 -5.82 2.47 3.04
CA GLU A 130 -4.50 1.91 2.72
C GLU A 130 -3.87 2.59 1.51
N GLU A 131 -4.68 3.16 0.62
CA GLU A 131 -4.22 3.89 -0.57
C GLU A 131 -4.01 5.40 -0.29
N PHE A 132 -4.28 5.85 0.95
CA PHE A 132 -4.04 7.21 1.40
C PHE A 132 -2.57 7.41 1.79
N GLN A 133 -1.90 8.35 1.11
CA GLN A 133 -0.54 8.78 1.38
C GLN A 133 -0.57 10.22 1.85
N SER A 134 -0.30 10.43 3.14
CA SER A 134 0.03 11.74 3.68
C SER A 134 1.54 11.93 3.66
N TRP A 135 1.96 13.16 3.43
CA TRP A 135 3.34 13.60 3.62
C TRP A 135 3.33 14.50 4.85
N ASP A 136 3.20 13.87 6.01
CA ASP A 136 3.12 14.60 7.28
C ASP A 136 4.50 15.13 7.68
N HIS A 137 4.51 16.18 8.53
CA HIS A 137 5.75 16.80 9.02
C HIS A 137 6.70 15.79 9.67
N ASP A 138 6.17 14.76 10.36
CA ASP A 138 6.96 13.71 10.99
C ASP A 138 7.70 12.84 9.95
N ASP A 139 7.08 12.56 8.80
CA ASP A 139 7.69 11.79 7.71
C ASP A 139 8.78 12.61 7.01
N LEU A 140 8.56 13.90 6.84
CA LEU A 140 9.51 14.85 6.27
C LEU A 140 10.72 15.06 7.19
N ALA A 141 10.49 15.19 8.49
CA ALA A 141 11.54 15.26 9.50
C ALA A 141 12.36 13.95 9.57
N ALA A 142 11.72 12.79 9.43
CA ALA A 142 12.40 11.49 9.39
C ALA A 142 13.29 11.32 8.15
N LEU A 143 12.95 11.98 7.04
CA LEU A 143 13.79 12.07 5.82
C LEU A 143 14.89 13.14 5.92
N GLY A 144 15.02 13.81 7.08
CA GLY A 144 16.02 14.84 7.32
C GLY A 144 15.74 16.16 6.59
N MET A 145 14.49 16.39 6.19
CA MET A 145 14.04 17.65 5.62
C MET A 145 13.51 18.56 6.75
N ASP A 146 14.27 19.60 7.10
CA ASP A 146 13.83 20.63 8.06
C ASP A 146 12.74 21.50 7.40
N VAL A 147 11.53 21.43 7.93
CA VAL A 147 10.34 22.15 7.41
C VAL A 147 10.08 23.47 8.15
N GLU A 148 11.05 24.02 8.87
CA GLU A 148 10.94 25.31 9.59
C GLU A 148 11.01 26.56 8.67
N ALA A 149 11.00 26.40 7.35
CA ALA A 149 10.92 27.54 6.43
C ALA A 149 9.48 27.72 5.95
N GLU A 150 8.88 28.86 6.34
CA GLU A 150 7.73 29.49 5.69
C GLU A 150 7.71 29.17 4.19
N SER A 151 6.59 28.62 3.73
CA SER A 151 6.37 28.25 2.34
C SER A 151 6.45 29.49 1.45
N ASP A 152 7.61 29.75 0.85
CA ASP A 152 7.77 30.78 -0.19
C ASP A 152 7.10 30.27 -1.48
N PRO A 153 5.98 30.86 -1.92
CA PRO A 153 5.22 30.37 -3.08
C PRO A 153 5.92 30.58 -4.44
N GLY A 154 7.19 31.02 -4.45
CA GLY A 154 7.98 31.27 -5.66
C GLY A 154 9.19 30.35 -5.88
N ALA A 155 9.43 29.36 -5.04
CA ALA A 155 10.60 28.49 -5.15
C ALA A 155 10.43 27.38 -6.20
N GLU A 156 10.57 27.74 -7.48
CA GLU A 156 10.72 26.78 -8.57
C GLU A 156 12.15 26.20 -8.58
N GLY A 157 12.40 25.21 -7.74
CA GLY A 157 13.67 24.50 -7.66
C GLY A 157 13.49 23.02 -7.28
N GLU A 158 14.47 22.18 -7.61
CA GLU A 158 14.52 20.71 -7.47
C GLU A 158 14.22 20.10 -6.08
N TRP A 159 13.74 20.89 -5.13
CA TRP A 159 13.30 20.50 -3.78
C TRP A 159 11.81 20.80 -3.54
N ALA A 160 10.99 20.81 -4.59
CA ALA A 160 9.55 20.82 -4.44
C ALA A 160 9.14 19.59 -3.63
N MET A 161 8.78 19.81 -2.37
CA MET A 161 8.08 18.86 -1.53
C MET A 161 6.94 18.26 -2.37
N PRO A 162 6.69 16.93 -2.33
CA PRO A 162 5.49 16.39 -2.95
C PRO A 162 4.30 17.12 -2.34
N ASN A 163 3.65 17.94 -3.16
CA ASN A 163 2.67 18.90 -2.71
C ASN A 163 1.36 18.16 -2.37
N GLY A 164 1.26 17.74 -1.11
CA GLY A 164 0.00 17.42 -0.47
C GLY A 164 -0.34 15.93 -0.36
N ASP A 165 -1.41 15.69 0.39
CA ASP A 165 -1.97 14.36 0.57
C ASP A 165 -2.46 13.82 -0.77
N THR A 166 -2.00 12.63 -1.13
CA THR A 166 -2.46 11.92 -2.33
C THR A 166 -3.28 10.72 -1.96
N MET A 167 -4.32 10.45 -2.75
CA MET A 167 -5.18 9.30 -2.51
C MET A 167 -5.86 8.85 -3.78
N ARG A 168 -5.88 7.54 -4.00
CA ARG A 168 -6.66 6.96 -5.08
C ARG A 168 -8.09 6.68 -4.65
N ALA A 169 -9.04 6.99 -5.52
CA ALA A 169 -10.45 6.71 -5.34
C ALA A 169 -11.05 6.13 -6.63
N ARG A 170 -12.14 5.39 -6.48
CA ARG A 170 -12.92 4.81 -7.59
C ARG A 170 -14.30 5.40 -7.58
N VAL A 171 -14.75 5.90 -8.72
CA VAL A 171 -16.09 6.48 -8.87
C VAL A 171 -16.92 5.59 -9.77
N TYR A 172 -18.01 5.08 -9.23
CA TYR A 172 -19.01 4.31 -9.96
C TYR A 172 -20.21 5.17 -10.29
N ILE A 173 -20.61 5.18 -11.56
CA ILE A 173 -21.79 5.87 -12.05
C ILE A 173 -22.69 4.86 -12.72
N THR A 174 -23.86 4.65 -12.13
CA THR A 174 -24.87 3.69 -12.58
C THR A 174 -26.14 4.42 -12.99
N LYS A 175 -26.76 3.96 -14.08
CA LYS A 175 -28.06 4.45 -14.55
C LYS A 175 -29.14 3.39 -14.23
N PRO A 176 -30.32 3.76 -13.73
CA PRO A 176 -31.41 2.83 -13.40
C PRO A 176 -32.08 2.27 -14.66
N THR A 177 -31.99 2.97 -15.80
CA THR A 177 -32.66 2.59 -17.05
C THR A 177 -31.80 1.71 -17.97
N GLY A 178 -30.53 1.48 -17.64
CA GLY A 178 -29.64 0.68 -18.48
C GLY A 178 -28.79 -0.24 -17.63
N PRO A 179 -28.38 -1.41 -18.15
CA PRO A 179 -27.60 -2.36 -17.37
C PRO A 179 -26.18 -1.84 -17.10
N GLY A 180 -25.68 -0.87 -17.87
CA GLY A 180 -24.27 -0.47 -17.80
C GLY A 180 -23.87 0.43 -16.62
N ALA A 181 -22.62 0.30 -16.20
CA ALA A 181 -21.95 1.15 -15.22
C ALA A 181 -20.64 1.70 -15.76
N LEU A 182 -20.30 2.93 -15.38
CA LEU A 182 -18.99 3.52 -15.62
C LEU A 182 -18.21 3.55 -14.30
N GLU A 183 -16.96 3.09 -14.36
CA GLU A 183 -15.98 3.21 -13.29
C GLU A 183 -14.88 4.17 -13.73
N PHE A 184 -14.59 5.16 -12.90
CA PHE A 184 -13.46 6.06 -13.06
C PHE A 184 -12.45 5.75 -11.96
N ASP A 185 -11.24 5.35 -12.35
CA ASP A 185 -10.09 5.35 -11.46
C ASP A 185 -9.53 6.77 -11.41
N ILE A 186 -9.58 7.40 -10.25
CA ILE A 186 -9.11 8.76 -10.04
C ILE A 186 -8.02 8.81 -8.98
N ASN A 187 -7.05 9.70 -9.18
CA ASN A 187 -6.08 10.08 -8.18
C ASN A 187 -6.42 11.49 -7.69
N VAL A 188 -6.42 11.68 -6.37
CA VAL A 188 -6.65 12.97 -5.72
C VAL A 188 -5.30 13.52 -5.33
N GLU A 189 -4.95 14.69 -5.83
CA GLU A 189 -3.67 15.35 -5.55
C GLU A 189 -3.87 16.87 -5.55
N SER A 190 -3.24 17.59 -4.63
CA SER A 190 -3.23 19.06 -4.60
C SER A 190 -4.62 19.73 -4.70
N GLY A 191 -5.68 19.07 -4.19
CA GLY A 191 -7.06 19.61 -4.27
C GLY A 191 -7.75 19.45 -5.63
N GLY A 192 -7.17 18.68 -6.55
CA GLY A 192 -7.76 18.30 -7.83
C GLY A 192 -7.98 16.80 -7.98
N PHE A 193 -8.61 16.41 -9.09
CA PHE A 193 -8.78 15.02 -9.50
C PHE A 193 -8.04 14.79 -10.83
N LEU A 194 -7.24 13.73 -10.88
CA LEU A 194 -6.61 13.23 -12.09
C LEU A 194 -7.29 11.91 -12.46
N ILE A 195 -7.74 11.77 -13.71
CA ILE A 195 -8.37 10.55 -14.20
C ILE A 195 -7.29 9.65 -14.78
N ASP A 196 -7.09 8.47 -14.20
CA ASP A 196 -6.12 7.49 -14.72
C ASP A 196 -6.76 6.61 -15.80
N ARG A 197 -8.02 6.22 -15.56
CA ARG A 197 -8.70 5.21 -16.38
C ARG A 197 -10.22 5.34 -16.29
N VAL A 198 -10.88 5.02 -17.40
CA VAL A 198 -12.34 4.90 -17.49
C VAL A 198 -12.70 3.50 -17.97
N THR A 199 -13.40 2.74 -17.14
CA THR A 199 -13.89 1.39 -17.44
C THR A 199 -15.41 1.40 -17.61
N TYR A 200 -15.90 0.68 -18.60
CA TYR A 200 -17.34 0.45 -18.78
C TYR A 200 -17.67 -1.01 -18.49
N TYR A 201 -18.63 -1.23 -17.60
CA TYR A 201 -19.22 -2.54 -17.36
C TYR A 201 -20.58 -2.63 -18.04
N PRO A 202 -20.85 -3.71 -18.79
CA PRO A 202 -22.17 -3.96 -19.36
C PRO A 202 -23.26 -4.16 -18.30
N ASP A 203 -22.89 -4.65 -17.12
CA ASP A 203 -23.78 -4.84 -15.97
C ASP A 203 -23.30 -4.02 -14.75
N SER A 204 -24.25 -3.40 -14.06
CA SER A 204 -24.07 -2.54 -12.89
C SER A 204 -23.66 -3.31 -11.65
N SER A 205 -24.01 -4.59 -11.56
CA SER A 205 -23.61 -5.46 -10.45
C SER A 205 -22.10 -5.77 -10.49
N LEU A 206 -21.53 -5.92 -11.69
CA LEU A 206 -20.13 -6.27 -11.93
C LEU A 206 -19.16 -5.16 -11.52
N SER A 207 -19.64 -3.92 -11.38
CA SER A 207 -18.80 -2.81 -10.94
C SER A 207 -18.48 -2.90 -9.44
N ARG A 208 -18.91 -3.93 -8.70
CA ARG A 208 -18.76 -3.99 -7.24
C ARG A 208 -17.93 -5.16 -6.75
N GLU A 209 -17.98 -6.32 -7.39
CA GLU A 209 -17.21 -7.50 -6.99
C GLU A 209 -15.91 -7.61 -7.80
N ASP A 210 -14.76 -7.73 -7.13
CA ASP A 210 -13.45 -7.69 -7.80
C ASP A 210 -13.13 -8.95 -8.62
N PHE A 211 -13.68 -10.10 -8.23
CA PHE A 211 -13.37 -11.38 -8.86
C PHE A 211 -13.89 -11.47 -10.31
N ASP A 212 -15.12 -11.02 -10.53
CA ASP A 212 -15.78 -11.09 -11.85
C ASP A 212 -15.23 -10.06 -12.86
N ARG A 213 -14.38 -9.14 -12.40
CA ARG A 213 -13.68 -8.16 -13.24
C ARG A 213 -12.38 -8.70 -13.83
N TYR A 214 -11.86 -9.83 -13.35
CA TYR A 214 -10.63 -10.40 -13.87
C TYR A 214 -10.84 -10.93 -15.30
N GLY A 215 -10.36 -10.17 -16.29
CA GLY A 215 -10.44 -10.51 -17.71
C GLY A 215 -11.28 -9.56 -18.55
N LEU A 216 -12.03 -8.64 -17.92
CA LEU A 216 -12.73 -7.59 -18.64
C LEU A 216 -11.75 -6.51 -19.12
N TYR A 217 -12.02 -5.97 -20.31
CA TYR A 217 -11.25 -4.86 -20.84
C TYR A 217 -11.55 -3.58 -20.04
N ARG A 218 -10.52 -3.01 -19.41
CA ARG A 218 -10.65 -1.84 -18.53
C ARG A 218 -10.49 -0.49 -19.25
N GLY A 219 -10.59 -0.50 -20.58
CA GLY A 219 -10.33 0.71 -21.36
C GLY A 219 -8.83 1.00 -21.55
N PRO A 220 -8.52 1.95 -22.47
CA PRO A 220 -7.16 2.41 -22.70
C PRO A 220 -6.67 3.27 -21.52
N GLU A 221 -5.40 3.67 -21.56
CA GLU A 221 -4.90 4.71 -20.66
C GLU A 221 -5.57 6.04 -20.96
N PHE A 222 -6.01 6.78 -19.95
CA PHE A 222 -6.76 8.02 -20.16
C PHE A 222 -5.97 9.07 -20.95
N SER A 223 -4.66 9.15 -20.70
CA SER A 223 -3.70 10.02 -21.39
C SER A 223 -3.65 9.80 -22.91
N SER A 224 -4.03 8.61 -23.39
CA SER A 224 -4.03 8.26 -24.81
C SER A 224 -5.28 8.74 -25.57
N LEU A 225 -6.31 9.20 -24.86
CA LEU A 225 -7.51 9.79 -25.45
C LEU A 225 -7.22 11.20 -25.97
N SER A 226 -8.03 11.72 -26.90
CA SER A 226 -7.89 13.12 -27.35
C SER A 226 -8.21 14.10 -26.22
N LEU A 227 -7.49 15.23 -26.16
CA LEU A 227 -7.67 16.27 -25.13
C LEU A 227 -9.13 16.71 -24.95
N SER A 228 -9.87 16.88 -26.05
CA SER A 228 -11.29 17.24 -26.01
C SER A 228 -12.17 16.21 -25.29
N VAL A 229 -11.81 14.92 -25.35
CA VAL A 229 -12.54 13.85 -24.64
C VAL A 229 -12.15 13.86 -23.17
N GLN A 230 -10.87 14.10 -22.86
CA GLN A 230 -10.38 14.20 -21.50
C GLN A 230 -11.07 15.35 -20.75
N GLU A 231 -11.07 16.55 -21.33
CA GLU A 231 -11.75 17.75 -20.78
C GLU A 231 -13.25 17.49 -20.53
N GLN A 232 -13.93 16.81 -21.45
CA GLN A 232 -15.35 16.49 -21.29
C GLN A 232 -15.62 15.49 -20.16
N PHE A 233 -14.70 14.54 -19.91
CA PHE A 233 -14.83 13.63 -18.78
C PHE A 233 -14.57 14.33 -17.43
N GLU A 234 -13.62 15.25 -17.38
CA GLU A 234 -13.36 16.07 -16.19
C GLU A 234 -14.58 16.96 -15.87
N GLU A 235 -15.10 17.68 -16.86
CA GLU A 235 -16.30 18.51 -16.70
C GLU A 235 -17.53 17.66 -16.30
N PHE A 236 -17.62 16.43 -16.82
CA PHE A 236 -18.67 15.47 -16.49
C PHE A 236 -18.63 15.06 -15.02
N LEU A 237 -17.46 14.83 -14.43
CA LEU A 237 -17.29 14.52 -13.00
C LEU A 237 -17.53 15.79 -12.14
N GLN A 238 -17.04 16.94 -12.56
CA GLN A 238 -17.20 18.20 -11.84
C GLN A 238 -18.68 18.59 -11.68
N LYS A 239 -19.48 18.49 -12.75
CA LYS A 239 -20.94 18.72 -12.71
C LYS A 239 -21.69 17.81 -11.75
N ARG A 240 -21.11 16.64 -11.45
CA ARG A 240 -21.65 15.64 -10.51
C ARG A 240 -21.23 15.87 -9.06
N GLY A 241 -20.48 16.94 -8.80
CA GLY A 241 -20.02 17.32 -7.47
C GLY A 241 -18.68 16.71 -7.08
N LEU A 242 -17.94 16.16 -8.05
CA LEU A 242 -16.53 15.81 -7.90
C LEU A 242 -15.68 16.97 -8.40
N GLY A 243 -15.75 18.09 -7.69
CA GLY A 243 -14.87 19.25 -7.89
C GLY A 243 -13.91 19.44 -6.72
N GLU A 244 -13.24 20.60 -6.69
CA GLU A 244 -12.24 20.96 -5.69
C GLU A 244 -12.67 20.69 -4.23
N GLY A 245 -13.91 21.04 -3.85
CA GLY A 245 -14.41 20.79 -2.50
C GLY A 245 -14.41 19.31 -2.10
N ALA A 246 -14.69 18.39 -3.03
CA ALA A 246 -14.63 16.95 -2.78
C ALA A 246 -13.17 16.46 -2.75
N ALA A 247 -12.31 17.00 -3.61
CA ALA A 247 -10.88 16.67 -3.64
C ALA A 247 -10.15 17.12 -2.37
N LEU A 248 -10.54 18.25 -1.77
CA LEU A 248 -10.02 18.70 -0.48
C LEU A 248 -10.61 17.92 0.72
N PHE A 249 -11.83 17.43 0.59
CA PHE A 249 -12.52 16.67 1.64
C PHE A 249 -11.95 15.26 1.81
N LEU A 250 -11.75 14.55 0.68
CA LEU A 250 -11.44 13.13 0.64
C LEU A 250 -10.16 12.77 1.43
N PRO A 251 -9.00 13.38 1.18
CA PRO A 251 -7.76 13.07 1.91
C PRO A 251 -7.88 13.39 3.40
N LYS A 252 -8.50 14.53 3.76
CA LYS A 252 -8.69 14.94 5.16
C LYS A 252 -9.58 13.97 5.94
N TYR A 253 -10.62 13.46 5.29
CA TYR A 253 -11.49 12.46 5.91
C TYR A 253 -10.78 11.10 6.03
N ALA A 254 -9.98 10.72 5.04
CA ALA A 254 -9.17 9.52 5.11
C ALA A 254 -8.17 9.57 6.27
N ALA A 255 -7.45 10.68 6.44
CA ALA A 255 -6.55 10.89 7.58
C ALA A 255 -7.28 10.73 8.93
N TYR A 256 -8.41 11.43 9.10
CA TYR A 256 -9.24 11.37 10.31
C TYR A 256 -9.69 9.93 10.62
N LYS A 257 -10.22 9.22 9.62
CA LYS A 257 -10.71 7.85 9.81
C LYS A 257 -9.56 6.88 10.08
N LYS A 258 -8.42 7.02 9.39
CA LYS A 258 -7.23 6.19 9.58
C LYS A 258 -6.72 6.29 11.02
N GLN A 259 -6.66 7.51 11.57
CA GLN A 259 -6.30 7.70 12.97
C GLN A 259 -7.32 7.08 13.94
N MET A 260 -8.62 7.14 13.60
CA MET A 260 -9.67 6.49 14.39
C MET A 260 -9.52 4.97 14.44
N GLU A 261 -9.34 4.35 13.29
CA GLU A 261 -9.13 2.91 13.14
C GLU A 261 -7.80 2.45 13.74
N TYR A 262 -6.74 3.25 13.64
CA TYR A 262 -5.44 2.93 14.25
C TYR A 262 -5.55 2.72 15.76
N SER A 263 -6.20 3.62 16.51
CA SER A 263 -6.34 3.38 17.96
C SER A 263 -7.26 2.20 18.28
N ARG A 264 -8.27 1.93 17.44
CA ARG A 264 -9.12 0.76 17.61
C ARG A 264 -8.31 -0.53 17.40
N TRP A 265 -7.46 -0.55 16.39
CA TRP A 265 -6.53 -1.64 16.13
C TRP A 265 -5.58 -1.84 17.33
N LEU A 266 -4.96 -0.77 17.84
CA LEU A 266 -4.11 -0.85 19.04
C LEU A 266 -4.85 -1.45 20.24
N GLN A 267 -6.10 -1.03 20.48
CA GLN A 267 -6.94 -1.58 21.55
C GLN A 267 -7.20 -3.07 21.38
N ASN A 268 -7.59 -3.50 20.17
CA ASN A 268 -7.88 -4.90 19.87
C ASN A 268 -6.63 -5.79 19.98
N VAL A 269 -5.50 -5.33 19.45
CA VAL A 269 -4.23 -6.07 19.50
C VAL A 269 -3.71 -6.17 20.94
N LYS A 270 -3.80 -5.08 21.70
CA LYS A 270 -3.47 -5.12 23.13
C LYS A 270 -4.36 -6.11 23.88
N GLY A 271 -5.67 -6.08 23.63
CA GLY A 271 -6.62 -7.02 24.22
C GLY A 271 -6.23 -8.48 23.96
N PHE A 272 -5.92 -8.82 22.71
CA PHE A 272 -5.47 -10.16 22.33
C PHE A 272 -4.15 -10.60 22.98
N ILE A 273 -3.22 -9.68 23.26
CA ILE A 273 -1.91 -10.01 23.84
C ILE A 273 -1.98 -10.16 25.37
N ASP A 274 -2.95 -9.51 26.00
CA ASP A 274 -3.18 -9.56 27.44
C ASP A 274 -4.01 -10.78 27.88
N GLU A 275 -4.71 -11.43 26.95
CA GLU A 275 -5.38 -12.74 27.13
C GLU A 275 -4.36 -13.88 27.28
#